data_AF-A0A3M7AKA1-F1
#
_entry.id   AF-A0A3M7AKA1-F1
#
_cell.length_a   1.000
_cell.length_b   1.000
_cell.length_c   1.000
_cell.angle_alpha   90.00
_cell.angle_beta   90.00
_cell.angle_gamma   90.00
#
_symmetry.space_group_name_H-M   'P 1'
#
loop_
_entity.id
_entity.type
_entity.pdbx_description
1 polymer ?
#
loop_
_entity_poly.entity_id
_entity_poly.type
_entity_poly.pdbx_seq_one_letter_code
_entity_poly.pdbx_strand_id
1 'polypeptide(L)'
;MAQRDAPTTFFDLPQEVRDIIYTHWPKTAWIDVTQSYPSNTQTINREHDKSVLQPNISRVSHRMRDESLAVFYGKNKFLIDLRGWKHPEYPDTWTALTIVTKWLTAIGDENAARLRNLSFVGHSFSLHIAISYEDENPRIAMKLRPFDDKPKLAKNVPSGYSIDVAHGFAAQGMRAMLDEIESRRANADAGARRLTAADVVDICRSVERIRPFLCTRRSLGYRRAVLVSGDPWLWPTATAHLKKCHVCGDQGVDRAKS
;
A
#
# COMPACT_ATOMS: atom_id res chain seq x y z
N MET A 1 -32.90 24.48 -28.18
CA MET A 1 -31.80 24.25 -29.13
C MET A 1 -31.58 22.75 -29.21
N ALA A 2 -31.80 22.14 -30.38
CA ALA A 2 -31.52 20.73 -30.58
C ALA A 2 -30.00 20.52 -30.53
N GLN A 3 -29.54 19.70 -29.58
CA GLN A 3 -28.16 19.27 -29.50
C GLN A 3 -27.90 18.42 -30.75
N ARG A 4 -27.10 18.93 -31.69
CA ARG A 4 -26.65 18.14 -32.84
C ARG A 4 -25.82 16.98 -32.29
N ASP A 5 -26.25 15.75 -32.52
CA ASP A 5 -25.47 14.57 -32.19
C ASP A 5 -24.10 14.70 -32.88
N ALA A 6 -23.04 14.63 -32.09
CA ALA A 6 -21.70 14.56 -32.65
C ALA A 6 -21.61 13.30 -33.51
N PRO A 7 -21.03 13.36 -34.72
CA PRO A 7 -20.94 12.21 -35.63
C PRO A 7 -20.05 11.07 -35.11
N THR A 8 -19.45 11.25 -33.93
CA THR A 8 -18.54 10.30 -33.29
C THR A 8 -18.77 10.38 -31.78
N THR A 9 -19.06 9.23 -31.18
CA THR A 9 -19.19 9.07 -29.73
C THR A 9 -17.85 8.65 -29.11
N PHE A 10 -17.73 8.77 -27.80
CA PHE A 10 -16.51 8.40 -27.09
C PHE A 10 -16.09 6.93 -27.32
N PHE A 11 -17.04 6.00 -27.47
CA PHE A 11 -16.76 4.59 -27.69
C PHE A 11 -16.42 4.22 -29.13
N ASP A 12 -16.58 5.15 -30.07
CA ASP A 12 -16.16 4.99 -31.46
C ASP A 12 -14.65 5.24 -31.63
N LEU A 13 -14.00 5.85 -30.62
CA LEU A 13 -12.54 5.96 -30.57
C LEU A 13 -11.90 4.57 -30.41
N PRO A 14 -10.66 4.31 -30.83
CA PRO A 14 -9.91 3.11 -30.43
C PRO A 14 -9.69 3.06 -28.91
N GLN A 15 -9.53 1.86 -28.34
CA GLN A 15 -9.35 1.71 -26.89
C GLN A 15 -8.08 2.40 -26.39
N GLU A 16 -7.01 2.36 -27.17
CA GLU A 16 -5.73 2.98 -26.84
C GLU A 16 -5.87 4.49 -26.66
N VAL A 17 -6.72 5.12 -27.49
CA VAL A 17 -7.05 6.55 -27.38
C VAL A 17 -7.90 6.81 -26.14
N ARG A 18 -8.89 5.95 -25.86
CA ARG A 18 -9.70 6.04 -24.63
C ARG A 18 -8.83 5.89 -23.38
N ASP A 19 -7.85 4.98 -23.37
CA ASP A 19 -6.90 4.77 -22.27
C ASP A 19 -6.05 6.00 -21.99
N ILE A 20 -5.62 6.72 -23.04
CA ILE A 20 -4.94 8.01 -22.89
C ILE A 20 -5.88 9.02 -22.23
N ILE A 21 -7.15 9.07 -22.65
CA ILE A 21 -8.13 9.97 -22.05
C ILE A 21 -8.36 9.62 -20.57
N TYR A 22 -8.54 8.33 -20.24
CA TYR A 22 -8.67 7.87 -18.85
C TYR A 22 -7.47 8.27 -17.99
N THR A 23 -6.23 8.30 -18.54
CA THR A 23 -5.03 8.74 -17.76
C THR A 23 -5.04 10.21 -17.37
N HIS A 24 -5.81 11.06 -18.07
CA HIS A 24 -5.90 12.49 -17.76
C HIS A 24 -6.87 12.77 -16.61
N TRP A 25 -7.58 11.76 -16.12
CA TRP A 25 -8.54 11.87 -15.04
C TRP A 25 -8.07 11.20 -13.75
N PRO A 26 -8.06 11.94 -12.64
CA PRO A 26 -7.11 13.01 -12.34
C PRO A 26 -5.65 12.52 -12.34
N LYS A 27 -4.73 13.33 -12.88
CA LYS A 27 -3.26 13.10 -12.82
C LYS A 27 -2.74 13.28 -11.40
N THR A 28 -2.91 12.28 -10.55
CA THR A 28 -2.31 12.30 -9.22
C THR A 28 -1.01 11.52 -9.24
N ALA A 29 0.08 12.15 -8.85
CA ALA A 29 1.37 11.45 -8.77
C ALA A 29 1.29 10.27 -7.77
N TRP A 30 0.54 10.43 -6.67
CA TRP A 30 0.35 9.46 -5.58
C TRP A 30 -1.04 9.65 -4.94
N ILE A 31 -1.85 8.60 -4.84
CA ILE A 31 -3.11 8.59 -4.09
C ILE A 31 -2.84 8.09 -2.68
N ASP A 32 -2.91 8.97 -1.69
CA ASP A 32 -2.67 8.62 -0.29
C ASP A 32 -3.92 8.02 0.34
N VAL A 33 -3.90 6.69 0.51
CA VAL A 33 -5.03 5.90 1.01
C VAL A 33 -5.41 6.28 2.44
N THR A 34 -4.44 6.69 3.25
CA THR A 34 -4.64 7.06 4.65
C THR A 34 -5.13 8.50 4.83
N GLN A 35 -4.89 9.36 3.85
CA GLN A 35 -5.33 10.76 3.84
C GLN A 35 -6.58 11.01 2.99
N SER A 36 -6.93 10.10 2.07
CA SER A 36 -8.19 10.19 1.33
C SER A 36 -9.36 9.98 2.29
N TYR A 37 -10.24 10.97 2.43
CA TYR A 37 -11.36 10.92 3.36
C TYR A 37 -12.53 10.05 2.85
N PRO A 38 -13.23 9.31 3.75
CA PRO A 38 -14.30 8.38 3.36
C PRO A 38 -15.58 9.06 2.87
N SER A 39 -15.86 10.30 3.30
CA SER A 39 -17.08 11.05 2.94
C SER A 39 -16.92 11.93 1.71
N ASN A 40 -15.96 11.61 0.83
CA ASN A 40 -15.66 12.43 -0.35
C ASN A 40 -16.78 12.46 -1.37
N THR A 41 -17.73 13.36 -1.14
CA THR A 41 -18.50 13.98 -2.21
C THR A 41 -17.49 14.74 -3.05
N GLN A 42 -17.24 14.29 -4.28
CA GLN A 42 -16.35 14.93 -5.27
C GLN A 42 -16.84 16.34 -5.63
N THR A 43 -16.90 17.24 -4.66
CA THR A 43 -17.57 18.52 -4.72
C THR A 43 -16.56 19.62 -4.46
N ILE A 44 -16.21 20.27 -5.57
CA ILE A 44 -15.93 21.71 -5.74
C ILE A 44 -14.44 22.12 -5.81
N ASN A 45 -13.48 21.40 -5.21
CA ASN A 45 -12.05 21.78 -5.32
C ASN A 45 -11.19 20.73 -6.05
N ARG A 46 -11.18 20.83 -7.39
CA ARG A 46 -10.42 19.96 -8.33
C ARG A 46 -8.92 19.87 -8.06
N GLU A 47 -8.33 20.83 -7.35
CA GLU A 47 -6.89 20.85 -7.08
C GLU A 47 -6.45 19.87 -5.98
N HIS A 48 -7.41 19.30 -5.22
CA HIS A 48 -7.14 18.40 -4.09
C HIS A 48 -7.93 17.08 -4.13
N ASP A 49 -8.54 16.72 -5.27
CA ASP A 49 -9.28 15.45 -5.47
C ASP A 49 -8.35 14.22 -5.55
N LYS A 50 -7.55 14.00 -4.52
CA LYS A 50 -6.77 12.77 -4.30
C LYS A 50 -7.66 11.76 -3.59
N SER A 51 -8.63 11.22 -4.30
CA SER A 51 -9.57 10.24 -3.75
C SER A 51 -9.13 8.80 -4.07
N VAL A 52 -9.22 7.91 -3.09
CA VAL A 52 -9.17 6.46 -3.30
C VAL A 52 -10.46 5.90 -3.90
N LEU A 53 -11.51 6.71 -3.96
CA LEU A 53 -12.77 6.32 -4.57
C LEU A 53 -12.59 6.15 -6.08
N GLN A 54 -13.35 5.21 -6.62
CA GLN A 54 -13.43 5.01 -8.06
C GLN A 54 -13.84 6.33 -8.75
N PRO A 55 -13.25 6.67 -9.91
CA PRO A 55 -13.59 7.89 -10.62
C PRO A 55 -15.08 7.89 -10.99
N ASN A 56 -15.75 9.03 -10.88
CA ASN A 56 -17.20 9.13 -11.13
C ASN A 56 -17.62 8.60 -12.51
N ILE A 57 -16.71 8.69 -13.49
CA ILE A 57 -16.94 8.18 -14.84
C ILE A 57 -17.15 6.66 -14.90
N SER A 58 -16.62 5.91 -13.93
CA SER A 58 -16.84 4.47 -13.80
C SER A 58 -18.30 4.08 -13.49
N ARG A 59 -19.19 5.07 -13.33
CA ARG A 59 -20.63 4.89 -13.08
C ARG A 59 -21.48 5.08 -14.34
N VAL A 60 -20.90 5.49 -15.47
CA VAL A 60 -21.65 5.85 -16.69
C VAL A 60 -22.15 4.61 -17.43
N SER A 61 -21.28 3.61 -17.64
CA SER A 61 -21.64 2.35 -18.28
C SER A 61 -20.69 1.23 -17.83
N HIS A 62 -21.08 -0.03 -18.02
CA HIS A 62 -20.22 -1.18 -17.72
C HIS A 62 -18.89 -1.13 -18.48
N ARG A 63 -18.93 -0.85 -19.78
CA ARG A 63 -17.71 -0.70 -20.59
C ARG A 63 -16.81 0.42 -20.07
N MET A 64 -17.38 1.58 -19.73
CA MET A 64 -16.62 2.69 -19.17
C MET A 64 -16.01 2.34 -17.82
N ARG A 65 -16.76 1.60 -17.00
CA ARG A 65 -16.29 1.10 -15.70
C ARG A 65 -15.07 0.22 -15.87
N ASP A 66 -15.13 -0.79 -16.72
CA ASP A 66 -14.06 -1.77 -16.87
C ASP A 66 -12.78 -1.11 -17.41
N GLU A 67 -12.91 -0.30 -18.46
CA GLU A 67 -11.76 0.38 -19.06
C GLU A 67 -11.16 1.44 -18.11
N SER A 68 -11.99 2.28 -17.48
CA SER A 68 -11.50 3.35 -16.59
C SER A 68 -10.88 2.79 -15.31
N LEU A 69 -11.42 1.72 -14.73
CA LEU A 69 -10.87 1.10 -13.52
C LEU A 69 -9.58 0.34 -13.82
N ALA A 70 -9.46 -0.29 -15.00
CA ALA A 70 -8.20 -0.88 -15.46
C ALA A 70 -7.08 0.16 -15.50
N VAL A 71 -7.37 1.35 -16.03
CA VAL A 71 -6.41 2.46 -16.06
C VAL A 71 -6.15 3.03 -14.66
N PHE A 72 -7.19 3.26 -13.87
CA PHE A 72 -7.08 3.88 -12.54
C PHE A 72 -6.22 3.05 -11.58
N TYR A 73 -6.51 1.76 -11.42
CA TYR A 73 -5.73 0.89 -10.52
C TYR A 73 -4.38 0.46 -11.14
N GLY A 74 -4.33 0.36 -12.48
CA GLY A 74 -3.14 -0.08 -13.22
C GLY A 74 -2.04 0.96 -13.37
N LYS A 75 -2.38 2.25 -13.45
CA LYS A 75 -1.38 3.31 -13.70
C LYS A 75 -1.07 4.18 -12.48
N ASN A 76 -2.00 4.34 -11.55
CA ASN A 76 -1.76 5.17 -10.38
C ASN A 76 -0.83 4.50 -9.36
N LYS A 77 -0.16 5.34 -8.57
CA LYS A 77 0.64 4.92 -7.42
C LYS A 77 -0.18 5.15 -6.16
N PHE A 78 -0.35 4.11 -5.35
CA PHE A 78 -1.07 4.23 -4.08
C PHE A 78 -0.06 4.33 -2.94
N LEU A 79 -0.21 5.36 -2.13
CA LEU A 79 0.60 5.64 -0.95
C LEU A 79 -0.16 5.21 0.30
N ILE A 80 0.55 4.53 1.20
CA ILE A 80 0.04 4.14 2.51
C ILE A 80 0.99 4.74 3.54
N ASP A 81 0.51 5.76 4.26
CA ASP A 81 1.28 6.41 5.32
C ASP A 81 1.16 5.62 6.62
N LEU A 82 2.26 4.97 7.02
CA LEU A 82 2.35 4.17 8.24
C LEU A 82 2.73 5.02 9.46
N ARG A 83 2.85 6.34 9.31
CA ARG A 83 3.26 7.25 10.40
C ARG A 83 2.13 7.54 11.39
N GLY A 84 0.92 7.03 11.11
CA GLY A 84 -0.27 7.26 11.93
C GLY A 84 -0.99 8.57 11.60
N TRP A 85 -0.52 9.31 10.59
CA TRP A 85 -1.23 10.44 10.04
C TRP A 85 -2.38 9.90 9.18
N LYS A 86 -3.62 10.13 9.62
CA LYS A 86 -4.82 9.80 8.86
C LYS A 86 -5.76 10.99 8.82
N HIS A 87 -6.68 11.00 7.87
CA HIS A 87 -7.71 12.04 7.82
C HIS A 87 -8.56 12.06 9.11
N PRO A 88 -8.93 13.23 9.66
CA PRO A 88 -9.72 13.34 10.90
C PRO A 88 -11.10 12.67 10.86
N GLU A 89 -11.64 12.44 9.66
CA GLU A 89 -12.92 11.72 9.49
C GLU A 89 -12.81 10.21 9.70
N TYR A 90 -11.60 9.63 9.68
CA TYR A 90 -11.45 8.23 10.04
C TYR A 90 -11.60 8.04 11.54
N PRO A 91 -12.33 7.00 11.99
CA PRO A 91 -12.48 6.72 13.43
C PRO A 91 -11.13 6.62 14.11
N ASP A 92 -10.97 7.19 15.31
CA ASP A 92 -9.69 7.22 16.05
C ASP A 92 -9.09 5.82 16.25
N THR A 93 -9.93 4.80 16.34
CA THR A 93 -9.54 3.39 16.48
C THR A 93 -8.96 2.75 15.22
N TRP A 94 -9.05 3.39 14.05
CA TRP A 94 -8.53 2.82 12.81
C TRP A 94 -7.05 3.10 12.65
N THR A 95 -6.29 2.06 12.33
CA THR A 95 -4.87 2.19 11.94
C THR A 95 -4.76 2.34 10.42
N ALA A 96 -3.57 2.69 9.92
CA ALA A 96 -3.26 2.65 8.49
C ALA A 96 -3.59 1.27 7.88
N LEU A 97 -3.26 0.19 8.60
CA LEU A 97 -3.59 -1.17 8.19
C LEU A 97 -5.10 -1.41 8.13
N THR A 98 -5.88 -0.91 9.08
CA THR A 98 -7.35 -1.02 9.04
C THR A 98 -7.94 -0.30 7.83
N ILE A 99 -7.47 0.93 7.56
CA ILE A 99 -7.92 1.75 6.43
C ILE A 99 -7.62 1.03 5.11
N VAL A 100 -6.36 0.62 4.89
CA VAL A 100 -5.97 -0.04 3.63
C VAL A 100 -6.66 -1.40 3.46
N THR A 101 -6.87 -2.15 4.54
CA THR A 101 -7.60 -3.42 4.48
C THR A 101 -9.04 -3.20 4.04
N LYS A 102 -9.74 -2.24 4.63
CA LYS A 102 -11.12 -1.91 4.25
C LYS A 102 -11.21 -1.41 2.80
N TRP A 103 -10.25 -0.61 2.36
CA TRP A 103 -10.17 -0.17 0.97
C TRP A 103 -9.96 -1.34 0.01
N LEU A 104 -8.98 -2.22 0.28
CA LEU A 104 -8.71 -3.40 -0.55
C LEU A 104 -9.91 -4.35 -0.63
N THR A 105 -10.60 -4.57 0.49
CA THR A 105 -11.85 -5.34 0.51
C THR A 105 -12.94 -4.67 -0.33
N ALA A 106 -13.08 -3.34 -0.26
CA ALA A 106 -14.11 -2.61 -0.98
C ALA A 106 -13.88 -2.58 -2.50
N ILE A 107 -12.63 -2.54 -2.97
CA ILE A 107 -12.35 -2.55 -4.42
C ILE A 107 -12.47 -3.96 -5.03
N GLY A 108 -12.33 -5.01 -4.22
CA GLY A 108 -12.45 -6.41 -4.64
C GLY A 108 -11.24 -6.95 -5.42
N ASP A 109 -11.21 -8.27 -5.61
CA ASP A 109 -10.07 -8.99 -6.19
C ASP A 109 -9.70 -8.53 -7.60
N GLU A 110 -10.70 -8.26 -8.45
CA GLU A 110 -10.47 -7.79 -9.82
C GLU A 110 -9.67 -6.48 -9.85
N ASN A 111 -9.99 -5.54 -8.97
CA ASN A 111 -9.29 -4.26 -8.89
C ASN A 111 -7.98 -4.35 -8.11
N ALA A 112 -7.90 -5.22 -7.10
CA ALA A 112 -6.65 -5.52 -6.41
C ALA A 112 -5.62 -6.11 -7.38
N ALA A 113 -6.03 -7.02 -8.26
CA ALA A 113 -5.20 -7.62 -9.29
C ALA A 113 -4.66 -6.59 -10.30
N ARG A 114 -5.36 -5.46 -10.48
CA ARG A 114 -4.94 -4.35 -11.34
C ARG A 114 -3.87 -3.46 -10.70
N LEU A 115 -3.68 -3.50 -9.39
CA LEU A 115 -2.66 -2.68 -8.72
C LEU A 115 -1.26 -2.98 -9.27
N ARG A 116 -0.48 -1.91 -9.52
CA ARG A 116 0.90 -2.02 -10.02
C ARG A 116 1.93 -1.39 -9.10
N ASN A 117 1.57 -0.35 -8.35
CA ASN A 117 2.53 0.41 -7.55
C ASN A 117 1.94 0.73 -6.17
N LEU A 118 2.56 0.16 -5.14
CA LEU A 118 2.26 0.45 -3.73
C LEU A 118 3.49 1.05 -3.08
N SER A 119 3.33 2.20 -2.44
CA SER A 119 4.38 2.84 -1.66
C SER A 119 3.96 2.93 -0.21
N PHE A 120 4.87 2.58 0.67
CA PHE A 120 4.70 2.66 2.11
C PHE A 120 5.70 3.64 2.66
N VAL A 121 5.23 4.56 3.50
CA VAL A 121 6.09 5.54 4.17
C VAL A 121 5.96 5.33 5.67
N GLY A 122 7.05 4.86 6.28
CA GLY A 122 7.21 4.84 7.72
C GLY A 122 7.86 6.13 8.21
N HIS A 123 8.19 6.18 9.50
CA HIS A 123 8.91 7.33 10.06
C HIS A 123 10.39 7.37 9.65
N SER A 124 10.99 6.20 9.39
CA SER A 124 12.44 6.00 9.19
C SER A 124 12.78 5.36 7.86
N PHE A 125 11.76 4.91 7.11
CA PHE A 125 11.97 4.18 5.87
C PHE A 125 10.84 4.43 4.88
N SER A 126 11.14 4.23 3.61
CA SER A 126 10.13 3.96 2.58
C SER A 126 10.31 2.58 2.00
N LEU A 127 9.20 1.94 1.64
CA LEU A 127 9.19 0.70 0.89
C LEU A 127 8.32 0.90 -0.35
N HIS A 128 8.90 0.69 -1.53
CA HIS A 128 8.16 0.72 -2.80
C HIS A 128 8.02 -0.69 -3.32
N ILE A 129 6.80 -1.07 -3.70
CA ILE A 129 6.45 -2.36 -4.26
C ILE A 129 5.90 -2.12 -5.67
N ALA A 130 6.49 -2.81 -6.64
CA ALA A 130 6.03 -2.83 -8.01
C ALA A 130 5.56 -4.25 -8.34
N ILE A 131 4.35 -4.36 -8.89
CA ILE A 131 3.74 -5.63 -9.27
C ILE A 131 3.65 -5.65 -10.80
N SER A 132 4.20 -6.68 -11.42
CA SER A 132 4.02 -7.02 -12.83
C SER A 132 3.45 -8.42 -12.98
N TYR A 133 3.05 -8.78 -14.18
CA TYR A 133 2.51 -10.10 -14.50
C TYR A 133 3.24 -10.66 -15.72
N GLU A 134 3.81 -11.86 -15.58
CA GLU A 134 4.46 -12.64 -16.63
C GLU A 134 3.64 -13.92 -16.83
N ASP A 135 3.02 -14.09 -17.99
CA ASP A 135 2.13 -15.23 -18.27
C ASP A 135 1.07 -15.45 -17.17
N GLU A 136 0.42 -14.36 -16.75
CA GLU A 136 -0.56 -14.31 -15.65
C GLU A 136 -0.01 -14.57 -14.23
N ASN A 137 1.30 -14.84 -14.08
CA ASN A 137 1.94 -15.01 -12.78
C ASN A 137 2.43 -13.67 -12.23
N PRO A 138 2.16 -13.35 -10.95
CA PRO A 138 2.62 -12.11 -10.37
C PRO A 138 4.13 -12.15 -10.14
N ARG A 139 4.79 -11.04 -10.46
CA ARG A 139 6.16 -10.72 -10.08
C ARG A 139 6.14 -9.46 -9.25
N ILE A 140 6.66 -9.53 -8.03
CA ILE A 140 6.63 -8.44 -7.07
C ILE A 140 8.07 -7.97 -6.87
N ALA A 141 8.42 -6.80 -7.39
CA ALA A 141 9.69 -6.15 -7.08
C ALA A 141 9.53 -5.23 -5.87
N MET A 142 10.60 -5.04 -5.10
CA MET A 142 10.58 -4.13 -3.96
C MET A 142 11.86 -3.31 -3.82
N LYS A 143 11.72 -2.14 -3.17
CA LYS A 143 12.83 -1.25 -2.84
C LYS A 143 12.63 -0.63 -1.46
N LEU A 144 13.38 -1.11 -0.48
CA LEU A 144 13.43 -0.56 0.88
C LEU A 144 14.52 0.51 0.96
N ARG A 145 14.21 1.66 1.57
CA ARG A 145 15.17 2.77 1.75
C ARG A 145 15.09 3.34 3.16
N PRO A 146 16.22 3.55 3.86
CA PRO A 146 16.25 4.35 5.08
C PRO A 146 16.06 5.85 4.77
N PHE A 147 15.61 6.61 5.76
CA PHE A 147 15.58 8.08 5.73
C PHE A 147 16.74 8.71 6.50
N ASP A 148 17.32 8.00 7.46
CA ASP A 148 18.48 8.40 8.23
C ASP A 148 19.53 7.29 8.12
N ASP A 149 20.70 7.59 7.57
CA ASP A 149 21.76 6.60 7.36
C ASP A 149 22.56 6.32 8.64
N LYS A 150 22.39 7.09 9.72
CA LYS A 150 23.16 6.95 10.96
C LYS A 150 22.32 7.17 12.22
N PRO A 151 21.27 6.35 12.45
CA PRO A 151 20.47 6.46 13.65
C PRO A 151 21.32 6.08 14.87
N LYS A 152 21.02 6.71 16.02
CA LYS A 152 21.58 6.27 17.30
C LYS A 152 21.17 4.81 17.57
N LEU A 153 22.06 4.02 18.17
CA LEU A 153 21.78 2.62 18.54
C LEU A 153 21.37 2.49 20.00
N ALA A 154 20.46 1.58 20.31
CA ALA A 154 20.03 1.35 21.69
C ALA A 154 21.15 0.65 22.48
N LYS A 155 21.29 0.94 23.78
CA LYS A 155 22.40 0.44 24.61
C LYS A 155 22.59 -1.09 24.59
N ASN A 156 21.54 -1.85 24.30
CA ASN A 156 21.52 -3.31 24.39
C ASN A 156 21.38 -3.98 23.01
N VAL A 157 21.71 -3.30 21.92
CA VAL A 157 21.79 -3.98 20.61
C VAL A 157 23.01 -4.90 20.58
N PRO A 158 22.96 -6.02 19.84
CA PRO A 158 24.11 -6.89 19.65
C PRO A 158 25.32 -6.14 19.09
N SER A 159 26.53 -6.62 19.41
CA SER A 159 27.76 -6.11 18.78
C SER A 159 27.68 -6.27 17.26
N GLY A 160 28.11 -5.26 16.52
CA GLY A 160 28.02 -5.24 15.05
C GLY A 160 26.64 -4.91 14.49
N TYR A 161 25.61 -4.71 15.32
CA TYR A 161 24.30 -4.28 14.84
C TYR A 161 24.34 -2.83 14.36
N SER A 162 23.81 -2.57 13.17
CA SER A 162 23.76 -1.25 12.53
C SER A 162 22.45 -1.06 11.78
N ILE A 163 22.23 0.13 11.22
CA ILE A 163 21.09 0.34 10.32
C ILE A 163 21.18 -0.53 9.07
N ASP A 164 22.37 -0.71 8.50
CA ASP A 164 22.57 -1.56 7.32
C ASP A 164 22.21 -3.01 7.61
N VAL A 165 22.58 -3.51 8.81
CA VAL A 165 22.18 -4.85 9.25
C VAL A 165 20.67 -4.94 9.44
N ALA A 166 20.05 -3.94 10.09
CA ALA A 166 18.60 -3.92 10.31
C ALA A 166 17.81 -3.86 8.99
N HIS A 167 18.20 -2.98 8.08
CA HIS A 167 17.58 -2.86 6.75
C HIS A 167 17.88 -4.06 5.87
N GLY A 168 19.08 -4.63 5.93
CA GLY A 168 19.45 -5.84 5.20
C GLY A 168 18.59 -7.03 5.62
N PHE A 169 18.43 -7.26 6.93
CA PHE A 169 17.55 -8.31 7.45
C PHE A 169 16.07 -8.04 7.15
N ALA A 170 15.61 -6.80 7.30
CA ALA A 170 14.24 -6.43 6.96
C ALA A 170 13.95 -6.67 5.46
N ALA A 171 14.87 -6.28 4.58
CA ALA A 171 14.76 -6.51 3.14
C ALA A 171 14.74 -8.01 2.82
N GLN A 172 15.65 -8.81 3.38
CA GLN A 172 15.66 -10.25 3.16
C GLN A 172 14.34 -10.91 3.57
N GLY A 173 13.80 -10.57 4.75
CA GLY A 173 12.56 -11.20 5.19
C GLY A 173 11.32 -10.67 4.49
N MET A 174 11.31 -9.40 4.07
CA MET A 174 10.27 -8.90 3.16
C MET A 174 10.30 -9.67 1.84
N ARG A 175 11.48 -9.94 1.26
CA ARG A 175 11.60 -10.72 0.03
C ARG A 175 11.01 -12.12 0.21
N ALA A 176 11.40 -12.81 1.28
CA ALA A 176 10.89 -14.14 1.60
C ALA A 176 9.35 -14.18 1.73
N MET A 177 8.74 -13.19 2.39
CA MET A 177 7.27 -13.10 2.51
C MET A 177 6.60 -12.82 1.15
N LEU A 178 7.22 -12.00 0.28
CA LEU A 178 6.72 -11.75 -1.07
C LEU A 178 6.88 -12.98 -1.98
N ASP A 179 7.98 -13.73 -1.86
CA ASP A 179 8.20 -14.99 -2.58
C ASP A 179 7.16 -16.04 -2.21
N GLU A 180 6.73 -16.08 -0.96
CA GLU A 180 5.65 -16.97 -0.52
C GLU A 180 4.32 -16.64 -1.23
N ILE A 181 4.00 -15.35 -1.37
CA ILE A 181 2.80 -14.89 -2.08
C ILE A 181 2.90 -15.25 -3.57
N GLU A 182 4.03 -14.97 -4.21
CA GLU A 182 4.27 -15.35 -5.61
C GLU A 182 4.15 -16.86 -5.82
N SER A 183 4.77 -17.67 -4.94
CA SER A 183 4.76 -19.13 -5.02
C SER A 183 3.36 -19.70 -4.84
N ARG A 184 2.58 -19.16 -3.88
CA ARG A 184 1.19 -19.54 -3.65
C ARG A 184 0.35 -19.32 -4.91
N ARG A 185 0.61 -18.23 -5.64
CA ARG A 185 -0.11 -17.86 -6.85
C ARG A 185 0.35 -18.61 -8.09
N ALA A 186 1.65 -18.85 -8.24
CA ALA A 186 2.19 -19.65 -9.33
C ALA A 186 1.66 -21.10 -9.32
N ASN A 187 1.43 -21.65 -8.12
CA ASN A 187 0.87 -22.99 -7.94
C ASN A 187 -0.66 -23.05 -8.02
N ALA A 188 -1.34 -21.92 -8.23
CA ALA A 188 -2.78 -21.88 -8.37
C ALA A 188 -3.23 -22.24 -9.80
N ASP A 189 -4.48 -22.67 -9.94
CA ASP A 189 -5.13 -22.87 -11.24
C ASP A 189 -5.07 -21.61 -12.11
N ALA A 190 -5.09 -21.77 -13.43
CA ALA A 190 -4.86 -20.67 -14.38
C ALA A 190 -5.73 -19.42 -14.14
N GLY A 191 -6.97 -19.59 -13.65
CA GLY A 191 -7.87 -18.47 -13.31
C GLY A 191 -7.62 -17.79 -11.96
N ALA A 192 -6.79 -18.38 -11.08
CA ALA A 192 -6.54 -17.92 -9.71
C ALA A 192 -5.09 -17.43 -9.48
N ARG A 193 -4.30 -17.32 -10.54
CA ARG A 193 -2.89 -16.87 -10.49
C ARG A 193 -2.73 -15.39 -10.17
N ARG A 194 -3.75 -14.57 -10.41
CA ARG A 194 -3.67 -13.14 -10.09
C ARG A 194 -3.74 -12.86 -8.60
N LEU A 195 -3.10 -11.77 -8.17
CA LEU A 195 -3.20 -11.31 -6.79
C LEU A 195 -4.65 -10.94 -6.46
N THR A 196 -5.12 -11.42 -5.32
CA THR A 196 -6.39 -11.08 -4.70
C THR A 196 -6.22 -9.90 -3.75
N ALA A 197 -7.33 -9.31 -3.30
CA ALA A 197 -7.30 -8.32 -2.24
C ALA A 197 -6.64 -8.86 -0.97
N ALA A 198 -6.84 -10.15 -0.65
CA ALA A 198 -6.23 -10.80 0.49
C ALA A 198 -4.69 -10.85 0.40
N ASP A 199 -4.12 -11.16 -0.78
CA ASP A 199 -2.66 -11.16 -0.93
C ASP A 199 -2.08 -9.76 -0.79
N VAL A 200 -2.75 -8.74 -1.33
CA VAL A 200 -2.30 -7.35 -1.19
C VAL A 200 -2.39 -6.91 0.28
N VAL A 201 -3.39 -7.37 1.03
CA VAL A 201 -3.44 -7.17 2.49
C VAL A 201 -2.27 -7.87 3.19
N ASP A 202 -1.89 -9.07 2.78
CA ASP A 202 -0.73 -9.78 3.33
C ASP A 202 0.59 -9.05 3.05
N ILE A 203 0.72 -8.42 1.88
CA ILE A 203 1.81 -7.48 1.61
C ILE A 203 1.81 -6.35 2.64
N CYS A 204 0.68 -5.67 2.84
CA CYS A 204 0.57 -4.57 3.82
C CYS A 204 0.90 -5.02 5.25
N ARG A 205 0.43 -6.21 5.66
CA ARG A 205 0.75 -6.81 6.97
C ARG A 205 2.24 -7.08 7.12
N SER A 206 2.91 -7.54 6.06
CA SER A 206 4.35 -7.78 6.04
C SER A 206 5.12 -6.47 6.27
N VAL A 207 4.70 -5.37 5.65
CA VAL A 207 5.32 -4.05 5.89
C VAL A 207 5.10 -3.56 7.33
N GLU A 208 3.89 -3.72 7.87
CA GLU A 208 3.61 -3.40 9.27
C GLU A 208 4.46 -4.22 10.24
N ARG A 209 4.77 -5.47 9.89
CA ARG A 209 5.61 -6.36 10.71
C ARG A 209 7.04 -5.84 10.85
N ILE A 210 7.64 -5.24 9.82
CA ILE A 210 9.01 -4.69 9.90
C ILE A 210 9.08 -3.32 10.62
N ARG A 211 7.95 -2.60 10.71
CA ARG A 211 7.86 -1.23 11.24
C ARG A 211 8.55 -1.03 12.61
N PRO A 212 8.36 -1.89 13.62
CA PRO A 212 8.96 -1.69 14.94
C PRO A 212 10.49 -1.83 14.95
N PHE A 213 11.03 -2.66 14.06
CA PHE A 213 12.46 -2.97 13.99
C PHE A 213 13.26 -1.86 13.32
N LEU A 214 12.61 -1.08 12.46
CA LEU A 214 13.21 0.07 11.80
C LEU A 214 12.82 1.40 12.46
N CYS A 215 12.12 1.39 13.60
CA CYS A 215 11.52 2.58 14.24
C CYS A 215 12.48 3.79 14.43
N THR A 216 11.95 5.02 14.31
CA THR A 216 12.63 6.31 14.58
C THR A 216 12.72 6.73 16.04
N ARG A 217 12.26 5.91 17.00
CA ARG A 217 12.53 6.21 18.42
C ARG A 217 14.01 6.50 18.58
N ARG A 218 14.37 7.30 19.59
CA ARG A 218 15.73 7.84 19.85
C ARG A 218 16.88 6.85 19.69
N SER A 219 16.63 5.55 19.63
CA SER A 219 17.61 4.58 19.20
C SER A 219 17.02 3.40 18.41
N LEU A 220 17.68 2.97 17.33
CA LEU A 220 17.43 1.70 16.65
C LEU A 220 17.61 0.53 17.63
N GLY A 221 16.75 -0.48 17.59
CA GLY A 221 16.73 -1.55 18.59
C GLY A 221 16.06 -1.17 19.91
N TYR A 222 15.36 -0.03 19.98
CA TYR A 222 14.61 0.38 21.16
C TYR A 222 13.70 -0.75 21.66
N ARG A 223 13.80 -1.07 22.95
CA ARG A 223 13.05 -2.15 23.62
C ARG A 223 13.26 -3.53 22.96
N ARG A 224 14.49 -3.82 22.54
CA ARG A 224 14.89 -5.10 21.93
C ARG A 224 14.14 -5.42 20.63
N ALA A 225 13.61 -4.42 19.93
CA ALA A 225 13.13 -4.58 18.57
C ALA A 225 14.32 -4.67 17.62
N VAL A 226 14.98 -5.82 17.61
CA VAL A 226 16.19 -6.12 16.83
C VAL A 226 15.90 -7.35 15.97
N LEU A 227 16.16 -7.25 14.67
CA LEU A 227 16.13 -8.40 13.78
C LEU A 227 17.41 -9.22 13.95
N VAL A 228 17.27 -10.53 14.17
CA VAL A 228 18.41 -11.44 14.39
C VAL A 228 18.90 -12.10 13.09
N SER A 229 18.06 -12.10 12.05
CA SER A 229 18.33 -12.71 10.75
C SER A 229 17.42 -12.14 9.67
N GLY A 230 17.76 -12.40 8.41
CA GLY A 230 16.86 -12.16 7.28
C GLY A 230 15.65 -13.10 7.20
N ASP A 231 15.68 -14.24 7.89
CA ASP A 231 14.53 -15.15 7.94
C ASP A 231 13.39 -14.56 8.80
N PRO A 232 12.21 -14.27 8.19
CA PRO A 232 11.09 -13.67 8.91
C PRO A 232 10.48 -14.61 9.95
N TRP A 233 10.72 -15.91 9.89
CA TRP A 233 10.18 -16.87 10.86
C TRP A 233 10.97 -16.90 12.17
N LEU A 234 12.20 -16.38 12.15
CA LEU A 234 13.05 -16.20 13.32
C LEU A 234 12.93 -14.80 13.94
N TRP A 235 12.14 -13.91 13.33
CA TRP A 235 11.97 -12.56 13.86
C TRP A 235 11.26 -12.56 15.21
N PRO A 236 11.82 -11.89 16.22
CA PRO A 236 11.20 -11.86 17.55
C PRO A 236 9.89 -11.06 17.52
N THR A 237 9.04 -11.23 18.53
CA THR A 237 7.87 -10.34 18.68
C THR A 237 8.31 -8.96 19.16
N ALA A 238 7.84 -7.89 18.51
CA ALA A 238 8.13 -6.51 18.92
C ALA A 238 7.15 -5.97 20.00
N THR A 239 6.49 -6.83 20.77
CA THR A 239 5.40 -6.47 21.70
C THR A 239 5.81 -5.40 22.72
N ALA A 240 7.00 -5.51 23.31
CA ALA A 240 7.50 -4.53 24.27
C ALA A 240 7.73 -3.15 23.63
N HIS A 241 8.16 -3.13 22.37
CA HIS A 241 8.30 -1.91 21.59
C HIS A 241 6.93 -1.29 21.29
N LEU A 242 6.02 -2.06 20.71
CA LEU A 242 4.67 -1.61 20.33
C LEU A 242 3.89 -1.03 21.53
N LYS A 243 4.01 -1.63 22.72
CA LYS A 243 3.33 -1.12 23.94
C LYS A 243 3.87 0.22 24.46
N LYS A 244 5.11 0.58 24.17
CA LYS A 244 5.81 1.74 24.79
C LYS A 244 6.26 2.80 23.77
N CYS A 245 6.16 2.50 22.50
CA CYS A 245 6.49 3.41 21.42
C CYS A 245 5.22 4.14 20.98
N HIS A 246 5.15 5.47 21.10
CA HIS A 246 4.02 6.24 20.56
C HIS A 246 4.10 6.40 19.03
N VAL A 247 5.25 6.08 18.43
CA VAL A 247 5.49 6.16 16.97
C VAL A 247 4.99 4.90 16.28
N CYS A 248 5.32 3.73 16.84
CA CYS A 248 4.94 2.43 16.28
C CYS A 248 3.81 1.75 17.04
N GLY A 249 3.47 2.22 18.23
CA GLY A 249 2.31 1.76 18.97
C GLY A 249 1.11 2.59 18.55
N ASP A 250 0.03 1.93 18.18
CA ASP A 250 -1.25 2.55 17.85
C ASP A 250 -1.94 3.03 19.15
N GLN A 251 -1.27 3.86 19.95
CA GLN A 251 -1.80 4.39 21.20
C GLN A 251 -2.92 5.37 20.86
N GLY A 252 -4.14 4.84 20.87
CA GLY A 252 -5.38 5.47 20.40
C GLY A 252 -6.42 4.43 19.97
N VAL A 253 -5.98 3.21 19.65
CA VAL A 253 -6.88 2.07 19.39
C VAL A 253 -7.09 1.29 20.68
N ASP A 254 -8.20 1.55 21.34
CA ASP A 254 -8.61 0.83 22.54
C ASP A 254 -8.93 -0.63 22.18
N ARG A 255 -7.95 -1.53 22.34
CA ARG A 255 -8.05 -2.96 21.98
C ARG A 255 -9.08 -3.74 22.84
N ALA A 256 -9.72 -3.09 23.80
CA ALA A 256 -10.77 -3.67 24.63
C ALA A 256 -12.16 -3.69 23.95
N LYS A 257 -12.30 -3.14 22.75
CA LYS A 257 -13.55 -3.13 21.97
C LYS A 257 -13.36 -3.59 20.52
N SER A 258 -12.55 -4.62 20.31
CA SER A 258 -12.47 -5.38 19.05
C SER A 258 -13.10 -6.75 19.25
#